data_AF-A0A1V6MHA0-F1
#
_entry.id   AF-A0A1V6MHA0-F1
#
_cell.length_a   1.000
_cell.length_b   1.000
_cell.length_c   1.000
_cell.angle_alpha   90.00
_cell.angle_beta   90.00
_cell.angle_gamma   90.00
#
_symmetry.space_group_name_H-M   'P 1'
#
loop_
_entity.id
_entity.type
_entity.pdbx_description
1 polymer ?
#
loop_
_entity_poly.entity_id
_entity_poly.type
_entity_poly.pdbx_seq_one_letter_code
_entity_poly.pdbx_strand_id
1 'polypeptide(L)'
;MIDSMTRTRSAAAEQDADRCLGQHLLAVVRAQDAAIPAHRRAPRTVAEMRARLAQAAADDACVLCGYWRCRCGQARSTSTAPTTVPQAQQPCSACGGAGGRVVDTSSDGVVRQSWQTCGTCGGSGVSR
;
A
#
# COMPACT_ATOMS: atom_id res chain seq x y z
N MET A 1 -43.24 -14.80 -30.46
CA MET A 1 -42.60 -13.52 -30.85
C MET A 1 -42.68 -12.42 -29.77
N ILE A 2 -42.88 -12.75 -28.47
CA ILE A 2 -43.04 -11.73 -27.41
C ILE A 2 -41.78 -11.58 -26.52
N ASP A 3 -40.91 -12.60 -26.44
CA ASP A 3 -39.70 -12.55 -25.59
C ASP A 3 -38.60 -11.57 -26.03
N SER A 4 -38.49 -11.26 -27.32
CA SER A 4 -37.39 -10.42 -27.81
C SER A 4 -37.52 -8.95 -27.42
N MET A 5 -38.73 -8.41 -27.24
CA MET A 5 -38.93 -7.00 -26.90
C MET A 5 -38.70 -6.70 -25.41
N THR A 6 -38.95 -7.67 -24.53
CA THR A 6 -38.73 -7.52 -23.09
C THR A 6 -37.23 -7.45 -22.77
N ARG A 7 -36.41 -8.25 -23.46
CA ARG A 7 -34.94 -8.23 -23.29
C ARG A 7 -34.30 -6.91 -23.73
N THR A 8 -34.81 -6.27 -24.78
CA THR A 8 -34.27 -4.98 -25.26
C THR A 8 -34.58 -3.83 -24.30
N ARG A 9 -35.76 -3.85 -23.68
CA ARG A 9 -36.14 -2.84 -22.67
C ARG A 9 -35.30 -2.94 -21.41
N SER A 10 -34.96 -4.16 -20.96
CA SER A 10 -34.06 -4.34 -19.82
C SER A 10 -32.64 -3.82 -20.08
N ALA A 11 -32.09 -4.08 -21.27
CA ALA A 11 -30.77 -3.57 -21.66
C ALA A 11 -30.74 -2.04 -21.79
N ALA A 12 -31.82 -1.41 -22.28
CA ALA A 12 -31.93 0.05 -22.34
C ALA A 12 -32.03 0.67 -20.94
N ALA A 13 -32.80 0.06 -20.03
CA ALA A 13 -32.91 0.52 -18.64
C ALA A 13 -31.58 0.37 -17.88
N GLU A 14 -30.82 -0.70 -18.14
CA GLU A 14 -29.47 -0.90 -17.59
C GLU A 14 -28.47 0.14 -18.10
N GLN A 15 -28.49 0.45 -19.40
CA GLN A 15 -27.68 1.53 -19.99
C GLN A 15 -28.03 2.92 -19.42
N ASP A 16 -29.30 3.18 -19.13
CA ASP A 16 -29.72 4.44 -18.50
C ASP A 16 -29.29 4.48 -17.02
N ALA A 17 -29.36 3.36 -16.30
CA ALA A 17 -28.84 3.25 -14.94
C ALA A 17 -27.32 3.50 -14.89
N ASP A 18 -26.56 2.92 -15.83
CA ASP A 18 -25.12 3.14 -15.97
C ASP A 18 -24.81 4.61 -16.28
N ARG A 19 -25.60 5.24 -17.14
CA ARG A 19 -25.45 6.67 -17.45
C ARG A 19 -25.71 7.55 -16.22
N CYS A 20 -26.77 7.26 -15.48
CA CYS A 20 -27.10 7.96 -14.24
C CYS A 20 -26.01 7.78 -13.18
N LEU A 21 -25.50 6.56 -13.03
CA LEU A 21 -24.39 6.26 -12.12
C LEU A 21 -23.12 7.02 -12.54
N GLY A 22 -22.76 7.00 -13.83
CA GLY A 22 -21.61 7.73 -14.34
C GLY A 22 -21.71 9.24 -14.10
N GLN A 23 -22.88 9.83 -14.33
CA GLN A 23 -23.13 11.24 -14.03
C GLN A 23 -23.01 11.55 -12.54
N HIS A 24 -23.55 10.68 -11.68
CA HIS A 24 -23.45 10.82 -10.24
C HIS A 24 -21.99 10.77 -9.76
N LEU A 25 -21.22 9.78 -10.22
CA LEU A 25 -19.81 9.64 -9.86
C LEU A 25 -18.99 10.86 -10.29
N LEU A 26 -19.21 11.38 -11.49
CA LEU A 26 -18.55 12.60 -11.96
C LEU A 26 -18.91 13.81 -11.10
N ALA A 27 -20.17 13.94 -10.67
CA ALA A 27 -20.59 15.01 -9.77
C ALA A 27 -19.88 14.91 -8.41
N VAL A 28 -19.79 13.71 -7.84
CA VAL A 28 -19.08 13.46 -6.57
C VAL A 28 -17.60 13.80 -6.68
N VAL A 29 -16.91 13.34 -7.73
CA VAL A 29 -15.48 13.62 -7.94
C VAL A 29 -15.24 15.12 -8.08
N ARG A 30 -16.08 15.85 -8.82
CA ARG A 30 -15.97 17.30 -8.96
C ARG A 30 -16.20 18.04 -7.63
N ALA A 31 -17.18 17.60 -6.84
CA ALA A 31 -17.46 18.18 -5.53
C ALA A 31 -16.28 17.96 -4.55
N GLN A 32 -15.70 16.76 -4.57
CA GLN A 32 -14.52 16.43 -3.77
C GLN A 32 -13.30 17.25 -4.20
N ASP A 33 -13.04 17.39 -5.50
CA ASP A 33 -11.93 18.21 -6.00
C ASP A 33 -12.11 19.69 -5.63
N ALA A 34 -13.34 20.22 -5.73
CA ALA A 34 -13.65 21.58 -5.31
C ALA A 34 -13.41 21.82 -3.81
N ALA A 35 -13.61 20.79 -2.97
CA ALA A 35 -13.36 20.87 -1.54
C ALA A 35 -11.86 20.93 -1.18
N ILE A 36 -10.94 20.60 -2.10
CA ILE A 36 -9.50 20.67 -1.87
C ILE A 36 -9.06 22.15 -1.89
N PRO A 37 -8.57 22.70 -0.75
CA PRO A 37 -8.10 24.08 -0.68
C PRO A 37 -6.92 24.32 -1.62
N ALA A 38 -6.83 25.51 -2.22
CA ALA A 38 -5.82 25.84 -3.24
C ALA A 38 -4.38 25.57 -2.77
N HIS A 39 -4.04 25.88 -1.51
CA HIS A 39 -2.71 25.64 -0.96
C HIS A 39 -2.37 24.16 -0.72
N ARG A 40 -3.37 23.26 -0.73
CA ARG A 40 -3.18 21.80 -0.68
C ARG A 40 -3.19 21.16 -2.06
N ARG A 41 -3.53 21.92 -3.12
CA ARG A 41 -3.41 21.45 -4.50
C ARG A 41 -1.93 21.43 -4.83
N ALA A 42 -1.32 20.25 -4.83
CA ALA A 42 0.02 20.11 -5.36
C ALA A 42 -0.06 20.35 -6.89
N PRO A 43 0.55 21.42 -7.43
CA PRO A 43 0.67 21.52 -8.87
C PRO A 43 1.54 20.36 -9.32
N ARG A 44 0.96 19.43 -10.08
CA ARG A 44 1.72 18.35 -10.72
C ARG A 44 1.59 18.50 -12.21
N THR A 45 2.71 18.45 -12.89
CA THR A 45 2.70 18.44 -14.35
C THR A 45 2.18 17.08 -14.84
N VAL A 46 1.64 17.04 -16.05
CA VAL A 46 1.23 15.77 -16.69
C VAL A 46 2.41 14.79 -16.78
N ALA A 47 3.64 15.31 -16.96
CA ALA A 47 4.86 14.50 -16.99
C ALA A 47 5.12 13.80 -15.65
N GLU A 48 4.99 14.51 -14.53
CA GLU A 48 5.15 13.94 -13.18
C GLU A 48 4.08 12.89 -12.89
N MET A 49 2.83 13.14 -13.31
CA MET A 49 1.75 12.16 -13.14
C MET A 49 2.02 10.88 -13.94
N ARG A 50 2.47 11.01 -15.20
CA ARG A 50 2.87 9.86 -16.04
C ARG A 50 4.03 9.08 -15.42
N ALA A 51 5.03 9.77 -14.89
CA ALA A 51 6.17 9.12 -14.23
C ALA A 51 5.74 8.29 -13.02
N ARG A 52 4.81 8.81 -12.19
CA ARG A 52 4.28 8.04 -11.05
C ARG A 52 3.46 6.83 -11.47
N LEU A 53 2.63 6.96 -12.50
CA LEU A 53 1.87 5.83 -13.04
C LEU A 53 2.79 4.75 -13.62
N ALA A 54 3.85 5.16 -14.32
CA ALA A 54 4.87 4.23 -14.82
C ALA A 54 5.60 3.50 -13.67
N GLN A 55 5.92 4.21 -12.58
CA GLN A 55 6.49 3.59 -11.39
C GLN A 55 5.53 2.59 -10.73
N ALA A 56 4.27 2.97 -10.52
CA ALA A 56 3.27 2.09 -9.92
C ALA A 56 3.04 0.83 -10.77
N ALA A 57 3.02 0.97 -12.10
CA ALA A 57 2.93 -0.17 -13.01
C ALA A 57 4.14 -1.12 -12.92
N ALA A 58 5.32 -0.60 -12.61
CA ALA A 58 6.51 -1.42 -12.36
C ALA A 58 6.42 -2.15 -11.00
N ASP A 59 5.85 -1.51 -9.98
CA ASP A 59 5.71 -2.07 -8.63
C ASP A 59 4.62 -3.18 -8.57
N ASP A 60 3.54 -3.05 -9.35
CA ASP A 60 2.44 -4.04 -9.42
C ASP A 60 2.75 -5.25 -10.33
N ALA A 61 3.80 -5.17 -11.15
CA ALA A 61 4.27 -6.27 -11.96
C ALA A 61 5.16 -7.22 -11.14
N CYS A 62 4.97 -8.53 -11.30
CA CYS A 62 5.86 -9.48 -10.65
C CYS A 62 7.32 -9.31 -11.12
N VAL A 63 8.24 -8.95 -10.21
CA VAL A 63 9.67 -8.73 -10.50
C VAL A 63 10.39 -9.90 -11.20
N LEU A 64 9.86 -11.12 -11.12
CA LEU A 64 10.45 -12.30 -11.76
C LEU A 64 10.03 -12.47 -13.21
N CYS A 65 8.83 -12.02 -13.59
CA CYS A 65 8.20 -12.41 -14.86
C CYS A 65 7.52 -11.23 -15.59
N GLY A 66 7.36 -10.07 -14.94
CA GLY A 66 6.71 -8.87 -15.48
C GLY A 66 5.18 -8.93 -15.59
N TYR A 67 4.54 -10.03 -15.18
CA TYR A 67 3.08 -10.21 -15.29
C TYR A 67 2.35 -9.82 -14.01
N TRP A 68 1.23 -9.09 -14.17
CA TRP A 68 0.32 -8.64 -13.10
C TRP A 68 -0.47 -9.75 -12.38
N ARG A 69 -0.53 -10.97 -12.93
CA ARG A 69 -1.27 -12.13 -12.39
C ARG A 69 -0.34 -13.35 -12.25
N CYS A 70 0.94 -13.08 -12.01
CA CYS A 70 1.95 -14.13 -11.99
C CYS A 70 1.84 -14.99 -10.72
N ARG A 71 1.98 -16.31 -10.87
CA ARG A 71 2.08 -17.27 -9.74
C ARG A 71 3.51 -17.56 -9.31
N CYS A 72 4.51 -16.84 -9.82
CA CYS A 72 5.91 -17.05 -9.46
C CYS A 72 6.16 -16.92 -7.94
N GLY A 73 5.35 -16.14 -7.22
CA GLY A 73 5.35 -16.10 -5.74
C GLY A 73 4.69 -17.34 -5.11
N GLN A 74 3.57 -17.81 -5.65
CA GLN A 74 2.84 -19.00 -5.17
C GLN A 74 3.68 -20.28 -5.25
N ALA A 75 4.47 -20.44 -6.32
CA ALA A 75 5.37 -21.60 -6.48
C ALA A 75 6.52 -21.63 -5.45
N ARG A 76 6.93 -20.47 -4.91
CA ARG A 76 7.91 -20.39 -3.82
C ARG A 76 7.28 -20.64 -2.45
N SER A 77 6.00 -20.29 -2.27
CA SER A 77 5.27 -20.51 -1.01
C SER A 77 4.95 -21.98 -0.71
N THR A 78 4.98 -22.86 -1.72
CA THR A 78 4.76 -24.31 -1.54
C THR A 78 6.04 -25.09 -1.19
N SER A 79 7.20 -24.42 -1.11
CA SER A 79 8.38 -25.04 -0.51
C SER A 79 8.20 -24.95 1.01
N THR A 80 7.96 -26.09 1.63
CA THR A 80 7.84 -26.29 3.08
C THR A 80 9.16 -25.89 3.76
N ALA A 81 9.37 -24.59 3.93
CA ALA A 81 10.31 -24.07 4.91
C ALA A 81 9.68 -24.30 6.30
N PRO A 82 10.43 -24.72 7.32
CA PRO A 82 9.90 -24.76 8.67
C PRO A 82 9.41 -23.35 9.00
N THR A 83 8.18 -23.27 9.52
CA THR A 83 7.57 -22.06 10.07
C THR A 83 8.52 -21.46 11.09
N THR A 84 9.43 -20.62 10.62
CA THR A 84 10.16 -19.71 11.47
C THR A 84 9.22 -18.52 11.54
N VAL A 85 8.41 -18.52 12.59
CA VAL A 85 7.59 -17.36 12.98
C VAL A 85 8.46 -16.12 12.81
N PRO A 86 8.02 -15.06 12.08
CA PRO A 86 8.79 -13.83 12.02
C PRO A 86 9.07 -13.40 13.47
N GLN A 87 10.35 -13.37 13.81
CA GLN A 87 10.91 -13.09 15.13
C GLN A 87 10.66 -11.63 15.58
N ALA A 88 9.60 -11.00 15.05
CA ALA A 88 9.06 -9.74 15.51
C ALA A 88 8.08 -9.92 16.69
N GLN A 89 7.68 -11.15 17.02
CA GLN A 89 6.75 -11.44 18.13
C GLN A 89 7.36 -12.22 19.29
N GLN A 90 8.66 -12.55 19.24
CA GLN A 90 9.36 -13.22 20.33
C GLN A 90 10.25 -12.20 21.06
N PRO A 91 10.19 -12.11 22.41
CA PRO A 91 11.09 -11.24 23.15
C PRO A 91 12.54 -11.67 22.89
N CYS A 92 13.37 -10.74 22.43
CA CYS A 92 14.76 -11.03 22.13
C CYS A 92 15.51 -11.33 23.45
N SER A 93 16.01 -12.57 23.60
CA SER A 93 16.73 -13.03 24.80
C SER A 93 18.08 -12.33 25.02
N ALA A 94 18.65 -11.69 23.99
CA ALA A 94 19.88 -10.93 24.09
C ALA A 94 19.68 -9.50 24.64
N CYS A 95 18.52 -8.87 24.40
CA CYS A 95 18.22 -7.50 24.85
C CYS A 95 16.97 -7.37 25.74
N GLY A 96 16.34 -8.47 26.15
CA GLY A 96 15.23 -8.47 27.10
C GLY A 96 13.88 -8.01 26.53
N GLY A 97 13.73 -7.85 25.22
CA GLY A 97 12.41 -7.72 24.59
C GLY A 97 12.02 -6.35 23.99
N ALA A 98 12.91 -5.36 23.93
CA ALA A 98 12.71 -4.18 23.09
C ALA A 98 13.74 -4.21 21.95
N GLY A 99 13.35 -3.89 20.71
CA GLY A 99 14.16 -4.02 19.50
C GLY A 99 15.39 -3.11 19.40
N GLY A 100 16.12 -2.91 20.49
CA GLY A 100 17.27 -2.05 20.62
C GLY A 100 17.45 -1.61 22.07
N ARG A 101 18.54 -0.91 22.36
CA ARG A 101 18.77 -0.26 23.66
C ARG A 101 19.13 1.20 23.45
N VAL A 102 18.67 2.06 24.34
CA VAL A 102 19.21 3.43 24.44
C VAL A 102 20.57 3.34 25.10
N VAL A 103 21.59 3.94 24.49
CA VAL A 103 22.91 4.11 25.06
C VAL A 103 23.14 5.58 25.29
N ASP A 104 23.35 5.94 26.55
CA ASP A 104 23.72 7.28 26.97
C ASP A 104 25.24 7.41 26.94
N THR A 105 25.75 8.18 25.99
CA THR A 105 27.18 8.52 25.94
C THR A 105 27.34 9.92 26.52
N SER A 106 28.03 10.01 27.64
CA SER A 106 28.47 11.29 28.19
C SER A 106 29.91 11.54 27.76
N SER A 107 30.10 12.53 26.88
CA SER A 107 31.41 13.13 26.63
C SER A 107 31.28 14.65 26.77
N ASP A 108 32.29 15.28 27.36
CA ASP A 108 32.37 16.73 27.55
C ASP A 108 31.22 17.36 28.37
N GLY A 109 30.63 16.59 29.30
CA GLY A 109 29.53 17.04 30.16
C GLY A 109 28.17 17.10 29.46
N VAL A 110 28.06 16.59 28.23
CA VAL A 110 26.80 16.50 27.49
C VAL A 110 26.37 15.03 27.39
N VAL A 111 25.20 14.72 27.94
CA VAL A 111 24.57 13.40 27.79
C VAL A 111 23.89 13.33 26.43
N ARG A 112 24.34 12.40 25.58
CA ARG A 112 23.70 12.10 24.29
C ARG A 112 23.08 10.72 24.35
N GLN A 113 21.77 10.66 24.13
CA GLN A 113 21.06 9.41 23.99
C GLN A 113 21.16 8.95 22.53
N SER A 114 21.61 7.72 22.31
CA SER A 114 21.63 7.11 20.97
C SER A 114 20.90 5.77 21.00
N TRP A 115 20.00 5.56 20.03
CA TRP A 115 19.32 4.28 19.87
C TRP A 115 20.21 3.31 19.11
N GLN A 116 20.51 2.16 19.71
CA GLN A 116 21.26 1.09 19.05
C GLN A 116 20.32 -0.08 18.74
N THR A 117 20.18 -0.40 17.45
CA THR A 117 19.42 -1.58 16.99
C THR A 117 20.13 -2.87 17.38
N CYS A 118 19.40 -3.84 17.93
CA CYS A 118 19.95 -5.18 18.15
C CYS A 118 20.07 -5.90 16.79
N GLY A 119 21.30 -6.28 16.40
CA GLY A 119 21.58 -6.96 15.13
C GLY A 119 20.84 -8.29 14.96
N THR A 120 20.43 -8.92 16.05
CA THR A 120 19.73 -10.22 16.04
C THR A 120 18.22 -10.09 15.81
N CYS A 121 17.57 -8.99 16.22
CA CYS A 121 16.12 -8.77 16.03
C CYS A 121 15.80 -7.59 15.07
N GLY A 122 16.82 -7.01 14.45
CA GLY A 122 16.68 -6.05 13.35
C GLY A 122 16.02 -4.72 13.69
N GLY A 123 15.89 -4.35 14.96
CA GLY A 123 15.28 -3.07 15.33
C GLY A 123 13.77 -3.11 15.64
N SER A 124 13.12 -4.28 15.57
CA SER A 124 11.66 -4.42 15.42
C SER A 124 10.80 -4.17 16.68
N GLY A 125 11.26 -3.32 17.62
CA GLY A 125 10.54 -3.04 18.86
C GLY A 125 9.52 -1.91 18.69
N VAL A 126 8.24 -2.20 18.93
CA VAL A 126 7.17 -1.19 19.01
C VAL A 126 7.19 -0.58 20.40
N SER A 127 7.25 0.75 20.53
CA SER A 127 7.05 1.44 21.80
C SER A 127 5.56 1.48 22.17
N ARG A 128 5.25 1.19 23.44
CA ARG A 128 4.09 1.77 24.13
C ARG A 128 4.60 2.61 25.29
#